data_AF-A0A838SUX7-F1
#
_entry.id   AF-A0A838SUX7-F1
#
_cell.length_a   1.000
_cell.length_b   1.000
_cell.length_c   1.000
_cell.angle_alpha   90.00
_cell.angle_beta   90.00
_cell.angle_gamma   90.00
#
_symmetry.space_group_name_H-M   'P 1'
#
loop_
_entity.id
_entity.type
_entity.pdbx_description
1 polymer ?
#
loop_
_entity_poly.entity_id
_entity_poly.type
_entity_poly.pdbx_seq_one_letter_code
_entity_poly.pdbx_strand_id
1 'polypeptide(L)' 'MTALHVRNVPESVVSALRERAARHGQSMQQEIRQILEAAAKASPPPEPLEPVRLTTVRTAVASTWDREEIYGDAGR' A
#
# COMPACT_ATOMS: atom_id res chain seq x y z
N MET A 1 23.44 8.55 5.23
CA MET A 1 23.23 7.24 5.89
C MET A 1 21.80 7.21 6.40
N THR A 2 21.03 6.20 6.03
CA THR A 2 19.65 6.04 6.51
C THR A 2 19.65 4.95 7.57
N ALA A 3 19.10 5.26 8.74
CA ALA A 3 18.98 4.32 9.86
C ALA A 3 17.50 4.07 10.15
N LEU A 4 17.18 2.82 10.48
CA LEU A 4 15.83 2.39 10.84
C LEU A 4 15.87 1.68 12.19
N HIS A 5 14.99 2.09 13.09
CA HIS A 5 14.90 1.55 14.44
C HIS A 5 13.50 0.97 14.65
N VAL A 6 13.41 -0.34 14.88
CA VAL A 6 12.15 -1.06 15.12
C VAL A 6 12.03 -1.36 16.61
N ARG A 7 10.93 -0.91 17.21
CA ARG A 7 10.63 -1.15 18.64
C ARG A 7 9.66 -2.30 18.81
N ASN A 8 9.64 -2.88 20.01
CA ASN A 8 8.68 -3.90 20.43
C ASN A 8 8.68 -5.15 19.55
N VAL A 9 9.85 -5.54 19.05
CA VAL A 9 10.01 -6.80 18.31
C VAL A 9 10.05 -7.95 19.33
N PRO A 10 9.23 -9.01 19.15
CA PRO A 10 9.29 -10.17 20.03
C PRO A 10 10.68 -10.82 20.02
N GLU A 11 11.16 -11.24 21.19
CA GLU A 11 12.50 -11.84 21.33
C GLU A 11 12.68 -13.12 20.49
N SER A 12 11.59 -13.87 20.28
CA SER A 12 11.56 -15.05 19.42
C SER A 12 11.91 -14.71 17.97
N VAL A 13 11.44 -13.56 17.48
CA VAL A 13 11.71 -13.07 16.11
C VAL A 13 13.18 -12.65 15.98
N VAL A 14 13.71 -11.93 16.98
CA VAL A 14 15.12 -11.52 17.00
C VAL A 14 16.04 -12.74 17.00
N SER A 15 15.71 -13.76 17.80
CA SER A 15 16.46 -15.02 17.87
C SER A 15 16.45 -15.77 16.54
N ALA A 16 15.27 -15.95 15.93
CA ALA A 16 15.14 -16.62 14.64
C ALA A 16 15.90 -15.90 13.51
N LEU A 17 15.90 -14.56 13.51
CA LEU A 17 16.66 -13.76 12.56
C LEU A 17 18.17 -13.89 12.76
N ARG A 18 18.64 -13.99 14.02
CA ARG A 18 20.06 -14.21 14.32
C ARG A 18 20.53 -15.57 13.83
N GLU A 19 19.75 -16.61 14.07
CA GLU A 19 20.03 -17.96 13.54
C GLU A 19 20.04 -17.98 12.01
N ARG A 20 19.12 -17.26 11.37
CA ARG A 20 19.09 -17.14 9.91
C ARG A 20 20.34 -16.43 9.37
N ALA A 21 20.75 -15.33 10.00
CA ALA A 21 21.98 -14.62 9.64
C ALA A 21 23.22 -15.52 9.78
N ALA A 22 23.31 -16.29 10.87
CA ALA A 22 24.39 -17.25 11.08
C ALA A 22 24.41 -18.34 9.99
N ARG A 23 23.24 -18.88 9.61
CA ARG A 23 23.12 -19.86 8.51
C ARG A 23 23.58 -19.32 7.17
N HIS A 24 23.39 -18.03 6.90
CA HIS A 24 23.85 -17.39 5.67
C HIS A 24 25.29 -16.85 5.76
N GLY A 25 25.95 -16.96 6.91
CA GLY A 25 27.30 -16.42 7.13
C GLY A 25 27.36 -14.89 7.06
N GLN A 26 26.25 -14.22 7.38
CA GLN A 26 26.12 -12.76 7.28
C GLN A 26 25.93 -12.12 8.64
N SER A 27 26.20 -10.81 8.72
CA SER A 27 25.82 -10.04 9.89
C SER A 27 24.30 -9.90 10.00
N MET A 28 23.79 -9.76 11.22
CA MET A 28 22.37 -9.52 11.48
C MET A 28 21.82 -8.33 10.69
N GLN A 29 22.59 -7.25 10.60
CA GLN A 29 22.18 -6.05 9.87
C GLN A 29 22.07 -6.32 8.36
N GLN A 30 22.98 -7.12 7.81
CA GLN A 30 22.96 -7.45 6.39
C GLN A 30 21.79 -8.38 6.04
N GLU A 31 21.52 -9.36 6.91
CA GLU A 31 20.36 -10.24 6.77
C GLU A 31 19.05 -9.45 6.76
N ILE A 32 18.86 -8.53 7.71
CA ILE A 32 17.68 -7.66 7.77
C ILE A 32 17.57 -6.81 6.51
N ARG A 33 18.69 -6.27 6.02
CA ARG A 33 18.70 -5.47 4.79
C ARG A 33 18.24 -6.28 3.58
N GLN A 34 18.73 -7.52 3.43
CA GLN A 34 18.31 -8.40 2.33
C GLN A 34 16.82 -8.75 2.41
N ILE A 35 16.29 -8.99 3.62
CA ILE A 35 14.84 -9.22 3.81
C ILE A 35 14.04 -8.00 3.35
N LEU A 36 14.44 -6.80 3.79
CA LEU A 36 13.72 -5.57 3.45
C LEU A 36 13.79 -5.27 1.96
N GLU A 37 14.94 -5.46 1.32
CA GLU A 37 15.11 -5.30 -0.13
C GLU A 37 14.26 -6.31 -0.91
N ALA A 38 14.24 -7.58 -0.48
CA ALA A 38 13.42 -8.61 -1.11
C ALA A 38 11.92 -8.30 -0.95
N ALA A 39 11.48 -7.90 0.24
CA ALA A 39 10.10 -7.52 0.51
C ALA A 39 9.66 -6.30 -0.30
N ALA A 40 10.53 -5.28 -0.42
CA ALA A 40 10.26 -4.10 -1.22
C ALA A 40 10.14 -4.41 -2.72
N LYS A 41 10.95 -5.35 -3.24
CA LYS A 41 10.87 -5.80 -4.63
C LYS A 41 9.66 -6.70 -4.90
N ALA A 42 9.26 -7.49 -3.90
CA ALA A 42 8.14 -8.43 -4.00
C ALA A 42 6.78 -7.73 -3.93
N SER A 43 6.71 -6.49 -3.45
CA SER A 43 5.49 -5.69 -3.57
C SER A 43 5.28 -5.36 -5.05
N PRO A 44 4.26 -5.94 -5.72
CA PRO A 44 3.93 -5.46 -7.06
C PRO A 44 3.69 -3.95 -6.97
N PRO A 45 4.08 -3.17 -8.00
CA PRO A 45 3.63 -1.79 -8.07
C PRO A 45 2.11 -1.80 -7.89
N PRO A 46 1.52 -0.80 -7.19
CA PRO A 46 0.08 -0.72 -7.07
C PRO A 46 -0.49 -0.92 -8.47
N GLU A 47 -1.33 -1.95 -8.65
CA GLU A 47 -1.95 -2.18 -9.94
C GLU A 47 -2.56 -0.85 -10.36
N PRO A 48 -2.17 -0.29 -11.52
CA PRO A 48 -2.71 0.97 -11.94
C PRO A 48 -4.22 0.79 -11.98
N LEU A 49 -4.94 1.49 -11.09
CA LEU A 49 -6.39 1.49 -11.08
C LEU A 49 -6.82 1.77 -12.51
N GLU A 50 -7.63 0.89 -13.10
CA GLU A 50 -8.09 1.12 -14.46
C GLU A 50 -8.72 2.52 -14.49
N PRO A 51 -8.28 3.40 -15.41
CA PRO A 51 -8.82 4.74 -15.49
C PRO A 51 -10.33 4.65 -15.70
N VAL A 52 -11.09 5.24 -14.79
CA VAL A 52 -12.56 5.27 -14.88
C VAL A 52 -12.93 5.93 -16.20
N ARG A 53 -13.56 5.16 -17.09
CA ARG A 53 -14.11 5.68 -18.35
C ARG A 53 -15.45 6.36 -18.06
N LEU A 54 -15.43 7.68 -17.99
CA LEU A 54 -16.65 8.48 -17.90
C LEU A 54 -17.22 8.70 -19.30
N THR A 55 -18.42 8.16 -19.57
CA THR A 55 -19.21 8.58 -20.73
C THR A 55 -19.90 9.89 -20.38
N THR A 56 -19.37 10.99 -20.90
CA THR A 56 -19.95 12.32 -20.67
C THR A 56 -20.93 12.67 -21.78
N VAL A 57 -22.04 13.29 -21.40
CA VAL A 57 -23.03 13.88 -22.31
C VAL A 57 -23.01 15.38 -22.11
N ARG A 58 -23.07 16.15 -23.20
CA ARG A 58 -23.23 17.59 -23.13
C ARG A 58 -24.70 17.93 -22.97
N THR A 59 -25.03 18.57 -21.85
CA THR A 59 -26.35 19.18 -21.63
C THR A 59 -26.28 20.68 -21.94
N ALA A 60 -27.39 21.26 -22.39
CA ALA A 60 -27.47 22.69 -22.72
C ALA A 60 -27.64 23.60 -21.48
N VAL A 61 -27.87 23.00 -20.31
CA VAL A 61 -28.16 23.68 -19.06
C VAL A 61 -27.14 23.29 -17.99
N ALA A 62 -26.74 24.28 -17.18
CA ALA A 62 -26.00 24.05 -15.95
C ALA A 62 -26.96 23.46 -14.90
N SER A 63 -26.58 22.33 -14.32
CA SER A 63 -27.32 21.63 -13.27
C SER A 63 -26.41 21.47 -12.05
N THR A 64 -26.98 21.49 -10.85
CA THR A 64 -26.20 21.29 -9.61
C THR A 64 -25.97 19.83 -9.30
N TRP A 65 -26.70 18.94 -9.98
CA TRP A 65 -26.65 17.48 -9.82
C TRP A 65 -26.91 17.02 -8.38
N ASP A 66 -27.65 17.80 -7.58
CA ASP A 66 -28.09 17.36 -6.26
C ASP A 66 -29.22 16.32 -6.39
N ARG A 67 -29.42 15.54 -5.33
CA ARG A 67 -30.37 14.42 -5.35
C ARG A 67 -31.79 14.94 -5.56
N GLU A 68 -32.10 16.07 -4.94
CA GLU A 68 -33.39 16.72 -4.96
C GLU A 68 -33.72 17.28 -6.35
N GLU A 69 -32.77 17.87 -7.09
CA GLU A 69 -32.95 18.28 -8.49
C GLU A 69 -33.09 17.08 -9.43
N ILE A 70 -32.36 15.99 -9.18
CA ILE A 70 -32.37 14.81 -10.07
C ILE A 70 -33.60 13.91 -9.84
N TYR A 71 -34.01 13.68 -8.59
CA TYR A 71 -35.02 12.68 -8.23
C TYR A 71 -36.27 13.27 -7.57
N GLY A 72 -36.25 14.54 -7.15
CA GLY A 72 -37.36 15.16 -6.42
C GLY A 72 -37.75 14.36 -5.17
N ASP A 73 -39.06 14.26 -4.90
CA ASP A 73 -39.64 13.54 -3.76
C ASP A 73 -39.72 12.01 -3.97
N ALA A 74 -39.41 11.51 -5.18
CA ALA A 74 -39.43 10.08 -5.49
C ALA A 74 -38.18 9.33 -5.00
N GLY A 75 -37.20 10.03 -4.41
CA GLY A 75 -35.92 9.48 -3.96
C GLY A 75 -35.87 9.05 -2.50
N ARG A 76 -37.00 8.93 -1.79
CA ARG A 76 -37.06 8.59 -0.36
C ARG A 76 -37.25 7.10 -0.08
#